data_AF-A0A8T3ZE86-F1
#
_entry.id   AF-A0A8T3ZE86-F1
#
_cell.length_a   1.000
_cell.length_b   1.000
_cell.length_c   1.000
_cell.angle_alpha   90.00
_cell.angle_beta   90.00
_cell.angle_gamma   90.00
#
_symmetry.space_group_name_H-M   'P 1'
#
loop_
_entity.id
_entity.type
_entity.pdbx_description
1 polymer ?
#
loop_
_entity_poly.entity_id
_entity_poly.type
_entity_poly.pdbx_seq_one_letter_code
_entity_poly.pdbx_strand_id
1 'polypeptide(L)'
;MTAVDEVLKYIATNEIKWIDFQFFGIDGQLHRVSMSRSEFEESHFAKGVAVANLLKVFDKEQTDLLLLPDPDTVGRVPWETSTIRLICDVVTAVSNERFLKDPRYAVERVETSRSALGVKSAKVGT
;
A
#
# COMPACT_ATOMS: atom_id res chain seq x y z
N MET A 1 2.46 16.82 13.29
CA MET A 1 2.42 15.33 13.36
C MET A 1 2.36 14.86 11.94
N THR A 2 3.26 13.97 11.54
CA THR A 2 3.18 13.34 10.22
C THR A 2 2.10 12.26 10.23
N ALA A 3 1.55 11.91 9.08
CA ALA A 3 0.59 10.79 8.98
C ALA A 3 1.18 9.48 9.53
N VAL A 4 2.49 9.27 9.35
CA VAL A 4 3.22 8.11 9.90
C VAL A 4 3.18 8.08 11.43
N ASP A 5 3.44 9.23 12.09
CA ASP A 5 3.36 9.32 13.56
C ASP A 5 1.96 8.96 14.07
N GLU A 6 0.92 9.35 13.33
CA GLU A 6 -0.47 9.06 13.67
C GLU A 6 -0.76 7.56 13.59
N VAL A 7 -0.28 6.88 12.55
CA VAL A 7 -0.40 5.43 12.42
C VAL A 7 0.33 4.70 13.55
N LEU A 8 1.56 5.12 13.88
CA LEU A 8 2.33 4.48 14.97
C LEU A 8 1.68 4.68 16.34
N LYS A 9 1.16 5.87 16.62
CA LYS A 9 0.37 6.15 17.83
C LYS A 9 -0.90 5.31 17.86
N TYR A 10 -1.58 5.19 16.72
CA TYR A 10 -2.80 4.40 16.60
C TYR A 10 -2.57 2.94 16.93
N ILE A 11 -1.50 2.37 16.36
CA ILE A 11 -1.06 1.00 16.60
C ILE A 11 -0.79 0.76 18.10
N ALA A 12 -0.06 1.67 18.74
CA ALA A 12 0.28 1.57 20.16
C ALA A 12 -0.96 1.68 21.06
N THR A 13 -1.85 2.63 20.77
CA THR A 13 -3.05 2.92 21.60
C THR A 13 -4.07 1.78 21.56
N ASN A 14 -4.18 1.09 20.41
CA ASN A 14 -5.21 0.07 20.19
C ASN A 14 -4.68 -1.36 20.30
N GLU A 15 -3.48 -1.55 20.86
CA GLU A 15 -2.85 -2.86 21.07
C GLU A 15 -2.84 -3.74 19.80
N ILE A 16 -2.55 -3.11 18.65
CA ILE A 16 -2.55 -3.80 17.36
C ILE A 16 -1.38 -4.79 17.30
N LYS A 17 -1.70 -6.03 16.93
CA LYS A 17 -0.75 -7.15 16.84
C LYS A 17 -0.31 -7.43 15.41
N TRP A 18 -1.18 -7.15 14.44
CA TRP A 18 -0.97 -7.47 13.03
C TRP A 18 -1.23 -6.27 12.14
N ILE A 19 -0.43 -6.17 11.08
CA ILE A 19 -0.54 -5.13 10.07
C ILE A 19 -0.68 -5.83 8.72
N ASP A 20 -1.81 -5.59 8.07
CA ASP A 20 -2.16 -6.13 6.78
C ASP A 20 -1.83 -5.13 5.68
N PHE A 21 -0.84 -5.49 4.86
CA PHE A 21 -0.50 -4.77 3.64
C PHE A 21 -1.39 -5.26 2.51
N GLN A 22 -2.25 -4.39 2.00
CA GLN A 22 -3.20 -4.68 0.93
C GLN A 22 -2.77 -4.00 -0.37
N PHE A 23 -2.79 -4.74 -1.47
CA PHE A 23 -2.43 -4.24 -2.80
C PHE A 23 -3.23 -4.95 -3.89
N PHE A 24 -3.33 -4.35 -5.07
CA PHE A 24 -4.07 -4.92 -6.19
C PHE A 24 -3.12 -5.60 -7.18
N GLY A 25 -3.46 -6.81 -7.58
CA GLY A 25 -2.77 -7.52 -8.65
C GLY A 25 -3.25 -7.09 -10.03
N ILE A 26 -2.51 -7.48 -11.08
CA ILE A 26 -2.90 -7.23 -12.48
C ILE A 26 -4.20 -7.98 -12.83
N ASP A 27 -4.48 -9.06 -12.12
CA ASP A 27 -5.73 -9.81 -12.17
C ASP A 27 -6.94 -9.06 -11.58
N GLY A 28 -6.73 -7.87 -11.02
CA GLY A 28 -7.76 -7.05 -10.37
C GLY A 28 -8.16 -7.57 -8.99
N GLN A 29 -7.48 -8.60 -8.47
CA GLN A 29 -7.76 -9.14 -7.14
C GLN A 29 -7.04 -8.33 -6.08
N LEU A 30 -7.67 -8.23 -4.91
CA LEU A 30 -7.06 -7.66 -3.73
C LEU A 30 -6.21 -8.74 -3.04
N HIS A 31 -4.91 -8.52 -3.02
CA HIS A 31 -3.95 -9.38 -2.31
C HIS A 31 -3.60 -8.77 -0.96
N ARG A 32 -3.22 -9.63 -0.02
CA ARG A 32 -2.95 -9.25 1.37
C ARG A 32 -1.76 -10.01 1.93
N VAL A 33 -0.90 -9.31 2.64
CA VAL A 33 0.26 -9.86 3.36
C VAL A 33 0.26 -9.29 4.77
N SER A 34 0.34 -10.17 5.77
CA SER A 34 0.35 -9.77 7.17
C SER A 34 1.76 -9.78 7.73
N MET A 35 2.08 -8.76 8.53
CA MET A 35 3.31 -8.68 9.32
C MET A 35 2.97 -8.47 10.79
N SER A 36 3.75 -9.06 11.68
CA SER A 36 3.63 -8.82 13.11
C SER A 36 4.03 -7.39 13.45
N ARG A 37 3.32 -6.76 14.39
CA ARG A 37 3.71 -5.45 14.92
C ARG A 37 5.16 -5.42 15.42
N SER A 38 5.68 -6.53 15.95
CA SER A 38 7.06 -6.61 16.43
C SER A 38 8.12 -6.40 15.34
N GLU A 39 7.79 -6.72 14.09
CA GLU A 39 8.69 -6.59 12.92
C GLU A 39 8.48 -5.25 12.21
N PHE A 40 7.37 -4.57 12.48
CA PHE A 40 7.03 -3.32 11.83
C PHE A 40 7.76 -2.12 12.43
N GLU A 41 8.55 -1.47 11.58
CA GLU A 41 9.29 -0.25 11.87
C GLU A 41 8.80 0.93 11.02
N GLU A 42 9.00 2.15 11.53
CA GLU A 42 8.74 3.39 10.78
C GLU A 42 9.47 3.44 9.42
N SER A 43 10.65 2.84 9.35
CA SER A 43 11.48 2.76 8.15
C SER A 43 10.76 2.10 6.96
N HIS A 44 9.76 1.26 7.20
CA HIS A 44 8.98 0.59 6.15
C HIS A 44 8.13 1.56 5.32
N PHE A 45 7.74 2.71 5.88
CA PHE A 45 7.03 3.75 5.12
C PHE A 45 7.93 4.46 4.09
N ALA A 46 9.26 4.38 4.25
CA ALA A 46 10.21 4.98 3.33
C ALA A 46 10.91 3.96 2.43
N LYS A 47 11.27 2.79 2.99
CA LYS A 47 12.02 1.73 2.28
C LYS A 47 11.13 0.69 1.62
N GLY A 48 9.86 0.60 2.02
CA GLY A 48 8.97 -0.47 1.60
C GLY A 48 9.22 -1.79 2.32
N VAL A 49 8.32 -2.74 2.08
CA VAL A 49 8.28 -4.09 2.66
C VAL A 49 8.56 -5.09 1.55
N ALA A 50 9.60 -5.90 1.71
CA ALA A 50 9.89 -6.99 0.78
C ALA A 50 8.96 -8.18 1.04
N VAL A 51 8.27 -8.65 0.00
CA VAL A 51 7.37 -9.80 0.10
C VAL A 51 7.66 -10.81 -1.02
N ALA A 52 8.02 -12.03 -0.62
CA ALA A 52 8.39 -13.10 -1.55
C ALA A 52 7.28 -13.52 -2.55
N ASN A 53 6.00 -13.27 -2.24
CA ASN A 53 4.87 -13.70 -3.07
C ASN A 53 4.46 -12.71 -4.17
N LEU A 54 5.07 -11.51 -4.24
CA LEU A 54 4.71 -10.48 -5.24
C LEU A 54 4.91 -10.96 -6.68
N LEU A 55 5.90 -11.84 -6.89
CA LEU A 55 6.23 -12.43 -8.18
C LEU A 55 5.11 -13.26 -8.81
N LYS A 56 4.22 -13.82 -7.99
CA LYS A 56 3.09 -14.59 -8.50
C LYS A 56 1.93 -13.70 -8.92
N VAL A 57 1.90 -12.45 -8.44
CA VAL A 57 0.78 -11.52 -8.62
C VAL A 57 0.99 -10.59 -9.82
N PHE A 58 2.23 -10.16 -10.08
CA PHE A 58 2.53 -9.18 -11.12
C PHE A 58 3.19 -9.78 -12.35
N ASP A 59 4.36 -10.37 -12.19
CA ASP A 59 5.09 -11.04 -13.28
C ASP A 59 6.26 -11.83 -12.71
N LYS A 60 6.63 -12.95 -13.34
CA LYS A 60 7.79 -13.74 -12.89
C LYS A 60 9.13 -13.08 -13.21
N GLU A 61 9.16 -12.15 -14.15
CA GLU A 61 10.38 -11.52 -14.65
C GLU A 61 10.90 -10.38 -13.76
N GLN A 62 10.06 -9.81 -12.90
CA GLN A 62 10.41 -8.65 -12.06
C GLN A 62 10.58 -9.08 -10.60
N THR A 63 11.78 -9.56 -10.23
CA THR A 63 12.11 -10.11 -8.90
C THR A 63 12.16 -9.10 -7.77
N ASP A 64 12.27 -7.81 -8.10
CA ASP A 64 12.72 -6.79 -7.18
C ASP A 64 11.60 -5.79 -6.87
N LEU A 65 10.46 -6.30 -6.37
CA LEU A 65 9.30 -5.48 -6.00
C LEU A 65 9.15 -5.36 -4.48
N LEU A 66 8.79 -4.16 -4.03
CA LEU A 66 8.51 -3.84 -2.64
C LEU A 66 7.11 -3.24 -2.51
N LEU A 67 6.46 -3.49 -1.38
CA LEU A 67 5.21 -2.82 -1.00
C LEU A 67 5.52 -1.57 -0.20
N LEU A 68 5.13 -0.40 -0.69
CA LEU A 68 5.27 0.86 0.02
C LEU A 68 3.93 1.20 0.70
N PRO A 69 3.82 1.12 2.04
CA PRO A 69 2.56 1.37 2.73
C PRO A 69 2.20 2.87 2.69
N ASP A 70 0.95 3.18 2.37
CA ASP A 70 0.42 4.55 2.40
C ASP A 70 -0.17 4.85 3.81
N PRO A 71 0.44 5.75 4.60
CA PRO A 71 0.00 6.03 5.96
C PRO A 71 -1.39 6.66 6.03
N ASP A 72 -1.87 7.33 4.98
CA ASP A 72 -3.18 7.99 4.95
C ASP A 72 -4.33 6.98 4.81
N THR A 73 -4.02 5.71 4.54
CA THR A 73 -5.02 4.66 4.24
C THR A 73 -5.28 3.71 5.39
N VAL A 74 -4.79 4.03 6.60
CA VAL A 74 -4.96 3.19 7.78
C VAL A 74 -6.45 2.93 8.07
N GLY A 75 -6.80 1.65 8.24
CA GLY A 75 -8.15 1.25 8.60
C GLY A 75 -8.17 0.04 9.53
N ARG A 76 -9.22 -0.10 10.34
CA ARG A 76 -9.46 -1.35 11.08
C ARG A 76 -10.04 -2.42 10.17
N VAL A 77 -9.71 -3.66 10.46
CA VAL A 77 -10.38 -4.83 9.89
C VAL A 77 -11.54 -5.21 10.83
N PRO A 78 -12.83 -5.06 10.43
CA PRO A 78 -13.96 -5.21 11.35
C PRO A 78 -14.07 -6.58 12.04
N TRP A 79 -13.60 -7.64 11.38
CA TRP A 79 -13.63 -9.01 11.88
C TRP A 79 -12.33 -9.45 12.59
N GLU A 80 -11.30 -8.60 12.60
CA GLU A 80 -10.02 -8.86 13.28
C GLU A 80 -9.66 -7.70 14.21
N THR A 81 -10.02 -7.81 15.48
CA THR A 81 -9.93 -6.71 16.46
C THR A 81 -8.52 -6.19 16.73
N SER A 82 -7.49 -6.99 16.46
CA SER A 82 -6.08 -6.64 16.69
C SER A 82 -5.30 -6.45 15.38
N THR A 83 -5.99 -6.23 14.26
CA THR A 83 -5.39 -6.07 12.93
C THR A 83 -5.78 -4.73 12.32
N ILE A 84 -4.80 -4.00 11.79
CA ILE A 84 -5.04 -2.86 10.90
C ILE A 84 -4.70 -3.22 9.47
N ARG A 85 -5.29 -2.51 8.52
CA ARG A 85 -4.91 -2.56 7.11
C ARG A 85 -4.28 -1.26 6.66
N LEU A 86 -3.30 -1.36 5.78
CA LEU A 86 -2.72 -0.27 5.00
C LEU A 86 -2.79 -0.66 3.53
N ILE A 87 -3.22 0.27 2.68
CA ILE A 87 -3.12 0.12 1.24
C ILE A 87 -1.66 0.41 0.87
N CYS A 88 -1.11 -0.41 -0.02
CA CYS A 88 0.27 -0.32 -0.43
C CYS A 88 0.35 -0.02 -1.92
N ASP A 89 1.31 0.83 -2.24
CA ASP A 89 1.82 1.01 -3.59
C ASP A 89 2.88 -0.05 -3.88
N VAL A 90 3.12 -0.33 -5.16
CA VAL A 90 4.21 -1.24 -5.57
C VAL A 90 5.33 -0.42 -6.16
N VAL A 91 6.56 -0.63 -5.66
CA VAL A 91 7.76 0.05 -6.13
C VAL A 91 8.87 -0.93 -6.46
N THR A 92 9.81 -0.52 -7.30
CA THR A 92 11.02 -1.30 -7.61
C THR A 92 12.06 -1.13 -6.50
N ALA A 93 12.72 -2.21 -6.08
CA ALA A 93 13.73 -2.13 -5.02
C ALA A 93 14.98 -1.33 -5.42
N VAL A 94 15.28 -1.25 -6.73
CA VAL A 94 16.50 -0.61 -7.24
C VAL A 94 16.33 0.90 -7.39
N SER A 95 15.25 1.37 -8.04
CA SER A 95 15.02 2.79 -8.29
C SER A 95 14.04 3.44 -7.31
N ASN A 96 13.33 2.65 -6.49
CA ASN A 96 12.22 3.11 -5.65
C ASN A 96 11.12 3.83 -6.45
N GLU A 97 11.01 3.51 -7.73
CA GLU A 97 10.01 4.09 -8.63
C GLU A 97 8.74 3.25 -8.61
N ARG A 98 7.60 3.92 -8.78
CA ARG A 98 6.29 3.26 -8.87
C ARG A 98 6.27 2.27 -10.02
N PHE A 99 5.84 1.05 -9.73
CA PHE A 99 5.78 -0.03 -10.69
C PHE A 99 4.68 0.24 -11.73
N LEU A 100 5.05 0.26 -13.01
CA LEU A 100 4.17 0.70 -14.09
C LEU A 100 2.89 -0.15 -14.22
N LYS A 101 2.97 -1.45 -13.89
CA LYS A 101 1.84 -2.38 -13.99
C LYS A 101 0.98 -2.42 -12.72
N ASP A 102 1.26 -1.60 -11.70
CA ASP A 102 0.40 -1.44 -10.54
C ASP A 102 -0.93 -0.76 -10.96
N PRO A 103 -2.09 -1.42 -10.78
CA PRO A 103 -3.38 -0.84 -11.12
C PRO A 103 -3.67 0.48 -10.38
N ARG A 104 -3.22 0.61 -9.13
CA ARG A 104 -3.41 1.84 -8.35
C ARG A 104 -2.64 2.99 -8.97
N TYR A 105 -1.38 2.76 -9.33
CA TYR A 105 -0.57 3.75 -10.02
C TYR A 105 -1.13 4.13 -11.41
N ALA A 106 -1.71 3.16 -12.13
CA ALA A 106 -2.38 3.45 -13.40
C ALA A 106 -3.52 4.46 -13.24
N VAL A 107 -4.34 4.33 -12.21
CA VAL A 107 -5.44 5.29 -11.90
C VAL A 107 -4.89 6.65 -11.49
N GLU A 108 -3.87 6.70 -10.63
CA GLU A 108 -3.23 7.96 -10.20
C GLU A 108 -2.67 8.76 -11.38
N ARG A 109 -2.07 8.08 -12.37
CA ARG A 109 -1.59 8.72 -13.61
C ARG A 109 -2.72 9.30 -14.45
N VAL A 110 -3.87 8.62 -14.52
CA VAL A 110 -5.06 9.15 -15.19
C VAL A 110 -5.57 10.38 -14.45
N GLU A 111 -5.65 10.36 -13.13
CA GLU A 111 -6.08 11.52 -12.33
C GLU A 111 -5.14 12.73 -12.48
N THR A 112 -3.83 12.47 -12.53
CA THR A 112 -2.81 13.49 -12.79
C THR A 112 -2.99 14.10 -14.19
N SER A 113 -3.14 13.25 -15.21
CA SER A 113 -3.33 13.69 -16.60
C SER A 113 -4.63 14.48 -16.77
N ARG A 114 -5.71 14.01 -16.14
CA ARG A 114 -7.02 14.68 -16.12
C ARG A 114 -6.92 16.08 -15.52
N SER A 115 -6.19 16.22 -14.41
CA SER A 115 -5.99 17.50 -13.74
C SER A 115 -5.17 18.47 -14.60
N ALA A 116 -4.16 17.98 -15.31
CA ALA A 116 -3.38 18.77 -16.27
C ALA A 116 -4.22 19.28 -17.46
N LEU A 117 -5.27 18.55 -17.84
CA LEU A 117 -6.25 18.97 -18.86
C LEU A 117 -7.29 19.97 -18.33
N GLY A 118 -7.20 20.41 -17.07
CA GLY A 118 -8.11 21.40 -16.48
C GLY A 118 -9.44 20.84 -15.98
N VAL A 119 -9.65 19.52 -16.04
CA VAL A 119 -10.81 18.88 -15.44
C VAL A 119 -10.55 18.77 -13.93
N LYS A 120 -11.46 19.24 -13.08
CA LYS A 120 -11.22 19.34 -11.61
C LYS A 120 -11.55 18.07 -10.83
N SER A 121 -12.64 17.38 -11.17
CA SER A 121 -13.03 16.13 -10.51
C SER A 121 -13.66 15.15 -11.48
N ALA A 122 -13.36 13.87 -11.34
CA ALA A 122 -14.14 12.76 -11.87
C ALA A 122 -14.68 11.95 -10.69
N LYS A 123 -16.01 11.79 -10.61
CA LYS A 123 -16.64 10.96 -9.57
C LYS A 123 -16.95 9.60 -10.17
N VAL A 124 -16.54 8.54 -9.48
CA VAL A 124 -16.84 7.15 -9.84
C VAL A 124 -17.64 6.55 -8.70
N GLY A 125 -18.86 6.10 -8.98
CA GLY A 125 -19.83 5.68 -7.96
C GLY A 125 -20.78 6.80 -7.54
N THR A 126 -21.96 6.40 -7.07
CA THR A 126 -23.09 7.25 -6.69
C THR A 126 -23.06 7.63 -5.22
#